data_AF-A0A847FSR7-F1
#
_entry.id   AF-A0A847FSR7-F1
#
_cell.length_a   1.000
_cell.length_b   1.000
_cell.length_c   1.000
_cell.angle_alpha   90.00
_cell.angle_beta   90.00
_cell.angle_gamma   90.00
#
_symmetry.space_group_name_H-M   'P 1'
#
loop_
_entity.id
_entity.type
_entity.pdbx_description
1 polymer ?
#
loop_
_entity_poly.entity_id
_entity_poly.type
_entity_poly.pdbx_seq_one_letter_code
_entity_poly.pdbx_strand_id
1 'polypeptide(L)'
;MYDPELSRIVDAALARLHAGMAEAAPFMAPRVAAWMRDAGRERVEPAERFKHPESFPMLLLPWWLESALRPAPDPSFQEDLVFSTLNGYLFIRLIDNVMDGHSTVEPGLLPALALFHTGFEAPYHRTFEPGHAFWPIFRSVWFASADATVEDASSTHIGHEAFVRVAARKTCAVKIPLAAVCYRCGRPDLMAPWWQFVDVFGCWHQMLNDLFDWRRDMEHETRTYFLSEAGRQRNPGESVAGWVMREGFCWGMGRLHGWMAELQALAATLGSPALATYLQRRRAMLLERQETVEAGFRAMAALADALHLAGQSHTDRDS
;
A
#
# COMPACT_ATOMS: atom_id res chain seq x y z
N MET A 1 16.00 -5.13 -8.91
CA MET A 1 14.75 -5.68 -8.32
C MET A 1 13.62 -5.47 -9.29
N TYR A 2 13.44 -4.25 -9.78
CA TYR A 2 12.61 -4.04 -10.96
C TYR A 2 13.27 -4.70 -12.17
N ASP A 3 12.50 -5.49 -12.90
CA ASP A 3 12.89 -6.02 -14.19
C ASP A 3 13.11 -4.84 -15.16
N PRO A 4 14.20 -4.80 -15.96
CA PRO A 4 14.46 -3.70 -16.88
C PRO A 4 13.33 -3.47 -17.89
N GLU A 5 12.69 -4.54 -18.36
CA GLU A 5 11.59 -4.46 -19.29
C GLU A 5 10.35 -3.86 -18.62
N LEU A 6 9.99 -4.35 -17.43
CA LEU A 6 8.89 -3.77 -16.67
C LEU A 6 9.17 -2.29 -16.33
N SER A 7 10.42 -1.92 -16.03
CA SER A 7 10.79 -0.52 -15.79
C SER A 7 10.49 0.36 -17.01
N ARG A 8 10.87 -0.10 -18.22
CA ARG A 8 10.56 0.58 -19.49
C ARG A 8 9.06 0.69 -19.71
N ILE A 9 8.32 -0.37 -19.40
CA ILE A 9 6.85 -0.41 -19.52
C ILE A 9 6.19 0.64 -18.61
N VAL A 10 6.65 0.77 -17.36
CA VAL A 10 6.14 1.79 -16.43
C VAL A 10 6.37 3.20 -16.97
N ASP A 11 7.56 3.48 -17.49
CA ASP A 11 7.88 4.79 -18.07
C ASP A 11 7.01 5.09 -19.30
N ALA A 12 6.83 4.10 -20.17
CA ALA A 12 5.98 4.23 -21.35
C ALA A 12 4.50 4.44 -20.98
N ALA A 13 4.00 3.76 -19.96
CA ALA A 13 2.63 3.91 -19.50
C ALA A 13 2.37 5.30 -18.89
N LEU A 14 3.32 5.86 -18.15
CA LEU A 14 3.24 7.22 -17.63
C LEU A 14 3.29 8.26 -18.75
N ALA A 15 4.19 8.07 -19.73
CA ALA A 15 4.23 8.93 -20.91
C ALA A 15 2.91 8.89 -21.69
N ARG A 16 2.33 7.69 -21.90
CA ARG A 16 1.02 7.49 -22.52
C ARG A 16 -0.10 8.19 -21.74
N LEU A 17 -0.08 8.11 -20.41
CA LEU A 17 -1.05 8.79 -19.55
C LEU A 17 -0.95 10.31 -19.73
N HIS A 18 0.25 10.88 -19.63
CA HIS A 18 0.45 12.32 -19.82
C HIS A 18 0.05 12.81 -21.21
N ALA A 19 0.45 12.10 -22.26
CA ALA A 19 0.09 12.43 -23.63
C ALA A 19 -1.44 12.37 -23.85
N GLY A 20 -2.09 11.29 -23.39
CA GLY A 20 -3.54 11.13 -23.52
C GLY A 20 -4.32 12.21 -22.77
N MET A 21 -3.88 12.63 -21.58
CA MET A 21 -4.51 13.74 -20.87
C MET A 21 -4.32 15.08 -21.59
N ALA A 22 -3.11 15.34 -22.12
CA ALA A 22 -2.83 16.58 -22.85
C ALA A 22 -3.68 16.71 -24.11
N GLU A 23 -3.95 15.60 -24.80
CA GLU A 23 -4.80 15.56 -25.99
C GLU A 23 -6.29 15.67 -25.65
N ALA A 24 -6.80 14.82 -24.75
CA ALA A 24 -8.23 14.72 -24.48
C ALA A 24 -8.77 15.82 -23.53
N ALA A 25 -7.91 16.36 -22.65
CA ALA A 25 -8.32 17.31 -21.62
C ALA A 25 -7.24 18.38 -21.34
N PRO A 26 -6.85 19.20 -22.34
CA PRO A 26 -5.71 20.11 -22.26
C PRO A 26 -5.79 21.12 -21.10
N PHE A 27 -7.00 21.54 -20.71
CA PHE A 27 -7.19 22.45 -19.58
C PHE A 27 -6.91 21.78 -18.22
N MET A 28 -7.25 20.50 -18.09
CA MET A 28 -7.13 19.74 -16.84
C MET A 28 -5.74 19.12 -16.69
N ALA A 29 -5.13 18.71 -17.80
CA ALA A 29 -3.82 18.05 -17.86
C ALA A 29 -2.72 18.70 -16.99
N PRO A 30 -2.46 20.02 -17.03
CA PRO A 30 -1.39 20.61 -16.21
C PRO A 30 -1.70 20.55 -14.71
N ARG A 31 -2.97 20.62 -14.32
CA ARG A 31 -3.39 20.56 -12.90
C ARG A 31 -3.25 19.15 -12.35
N VAL A 32 -3.69 18.16 -13.12
CA VAL A 32 -3.51 16.75 -12.77
C VAL A 32 -2.03 16.38 -12.72
N ALA A 33 -1.22 16.83 -13.68
CA ALA A 33 0.22 16.58 -13.67
C ALA A 33 0.93 17.21 -12.46
N ALA A 34 0.50 18.41 -12.03
CA ALA A 34 1.00 19.03 -10.80
C ALA A 34 0.62 18.20 -9.57
N TRP A 35 -0.65 17.82 -9.45
CA TRP A 35 -1.12 16.95 -8.38
C TRP A 35 -0.37 15.61 -8.35
N MET A 36 -0.12 14.96 -9.49
CA MET A 36 0.61 13.68 -9.55
C MET A 36 2.04 13.79 -8.99
N ARG A 37 2.73 14.90 -9.24
CA ARG A 37 4.06 15.19 -8.67
C ARG A 37 3.97 15.36 -7.16
N ASP A 38 2.97 16.12 -6.71
CA ASP A 38 2.79 16.48 -5.29
C ASP A 38 2.08 15.41 -4.44
N ALA A 39 1.43 14.41 -5.05
CA ALA A 39 0.62 13.39 -4.37
C ALA A 39 1.41 12.38 -3.49
N GLY A 40 2.73 12.57 -3.34
CA GLY A 40 3.62 11.74 -2.53
C GLY A 40 4.16 12.47 -1.30
N ARG A 41 4.61 11.71 -0.30
CA ARG A 41 5.25 12.23 0.93
C ARG A 41 6.58 12.95 0.64
N GLU A 42 7.17 12.71 -0.53
CA GLU A 42 8.43 13.29 -1.00
C GLU A 42 8.27 13.76 -2.45
N ARG A 43 8.97 14.83 -2.83
CA ARG A 43 9.06 15.32 -4.22
C ARG A 43 9.93 14.39 -5.06
N VAL A 44 9.40 13.20 -5.31
CA VAL A 44 9.99 12.16 -6.15
C VAL A 44 9.19 12.10 -7.44
N GLU A 45 9.89 11.93 -8.56
CA GLU A 45 9.26 11.75 -9.87
C GLU A 45 8.25 10.58 -9.82
N PRO A 46 7.05 10.70 -10.42
CA PRO A 46 6.00 9.69 -10.30
C PRO A 46 6.45 8.26 -10.67
N ALA A 47 7.32 8.12 -11.67
CA ALA A 47 7.86 6.83 -12.09
C ALA A 47 8.66 6.13 -10.98
N GLU A 48 9.52 6.88 -10.29
CA GLU A 48 10.35 6.36 -9.21
C GLU A 48 9.51 5.92 -8.01
N ARG A 49 8.38 6.59 -7.75
CA ARG A 49 7.42 6.18 -6.71
C ARG A 49 6.86 4.78 -6.95
N PHE A 50 6.45 4.46 -8.18
CA PHE A 50 5.91 3.14 -8.52
C PHE A 50 6.98 2.04 -8.59
N LYS A 51 8.25 2.43 -8.71
CA LYS A 51 9.42 1.55 -8.73
C LYS A 51 10.07 1.39 -7.35
N HIS A 52 9.68 2.20 -6.37
CA HIS A 52 10.28 2.20 -5.04
C HIS A 52 10.09 0.85 -4.33
N PRO A 53 11.14 0.25 -3.73
CA PRO A 53 11.05 -1.06 -3.09
C PRO A 53 10.01 -1.15 -1.96
N GLU A 54 9.69 -0.02 -1.34
CA GLU A 54 8.75 0.05 -0.22
C GLU A 54 7.30 0.22 -0.65
N SER A 55 7.06 0.62 -1.90
CA SER A 55 5.72 0.76 -2.46
C SER A 55 5.03 -0.59 -2.53
N PHE A 56 3.69 -0.56 -2.46
CA PHE A 56 2.88 -1.74 -2.71
C PHE A 56 3.17 -2.26 -4.13
N PRO A 57 3.46 -3.57 -4.33
CA PRO A 57 3.97 -4.09 -5.60
C PRO A 57 2.86 -4.27 -6.66
N MET A 58 1.96 -3.31 -6.82
CA MET A 58 0.75 -3.45 -7.67
C MET A 58 1.06 -3.69 -9.16
N LEU A 59 2.18 -3.17 -9.65
CA LEU A 59 2.64 -3.37 -11.04
C LEU A 59 3.50 -4.62 -11.20
N LEU A 60 4.14 -5.06 -10.11
CA LEU A 60 5.01 -6.24 -10.09
C LEU A 60 4.20 -7.53 -9.96
N LEU A 61 3.07 -7.51 -9.25
CA LEU A 61 2.25 -8.70 -9.01
C LEU A 61 1.71 -9.33 -10.32
N PRO A 62 1.08 -8.59 -11.25
CA PRO A 62 0.66 -9.14 -12.54
C PRO A 62 1.85 -9.63 -13.40
N TRP A 63 2.98 -8.92 -13.35
CA TRP A 63 4.21 -9.32 -14.04
C TRP A 63 4.73 -10.66 -13.50
N TRP A 64 4.88 -10.80 -12.18
CA TRP A 64 5.36 -12.03 -11.54
C TRP A 64 4.42 -13.22 -11.73
N LEU A 65 3.11 -12.98 -11.72
CA LEU A 65 2.13 -14.02 -12.01
C LEU A 65 2.28 -14.51 -13.45
N GLU A 66 2.42 -13.58 -14.41
CA GLU A 66 2.60 -13.97 -15.80
C GLU A 66 3.92 -14.70 -16.02
N SER A 67 5.03 -14.20 -15.48
CA SER A 67 6.34 -14.87 -15.53
C SER A 67 6.34 -16.27 -14.90
N ALA A 68 5.48 -16.53 -13.92
CA ALA A 68 5.34 -17.86 -13.32
C ALA A 68 4.51 -18.82 -14.20
N LEU A 69 3.70 -18.29 -15.12
CA LEU A 69 2.83 -19.06 -16.00
C LEU A 69 3.41 -19.29 -17.39
N ARG A 70 4.28 -18.40 -17.87
CA ARG A 70 4.90 -18.49 -19.19
C ARG A 70 6.36 -18.04 -19.14
N PRO A 71 7.23 -18.57 -20.04
CA PRO A 71 8.67 -18.26 -20.02
C PRO A 71 9.00 -16.77 -20.18
N ALA A 72 8.19 -16.02 -20.93
CA ALA A 72 8.32 -14.58 -21.10
C ALA A 72 6.93 -13.93 -21.05
N PRO A 73 6.72 -12.89 -20.22
CA PRO A 73 5.53 -12.07 -20.27
C PRO A 73 5.32 -11.43 -21.65
N ASP A 74 4.07 -11.23 -22.04
CA ASP A 74 3.68 -10.49 -23.25
C ASP A 74 3.80 -8.99 -22.97
N PRO A 75 4.76 -8.28 -23.60
CA PRO A 75 5.01 -6.88 -23.30
C PRO A 75 3.82 -5.98 -23.63
N SER A 76 3.08 -6.27 -24.71
CA SER A 76 1.92 -5.45 -25.10
C SER A 76 0.80 -5.58 -24.09
N PHE A 77 0.56 -6.81 -23.61
CA PHE A 77 -0.45 -7.05 -22.58
C PHE A 77 -0.04 -6.39 -21.25
N GLN A 78 1.22 -6.53 -20.84
CA GLN A 78 1.75 -5.90 -19.63
C GLN A 78 1.74 -4.37 -19.69
N GLU A 79 2.02 -3.76 -20.86
CA GLU A 79 1.87 -2.32 -21.07
C GLU A 79 0.44 -1.85 -20.82
N ASP A 80 -0.55 -2.61 -21.31
CA ASP A 80 -1.96 -2.32 -21.10
C ASP A 80 -2.39 -2.53 -19.63
N LEU A 81 -1.89 -3.57 -18.95
CA LEU A 81 -2.14 -3.79 -17.52
C LEU A 81 -1.52 -2.70 -16.64
N VAL A 82 -0.29 -2.28 -16.92
CA VAL A 82 0.39 -1.22 -16.16
C VAL A 82 -0.32 0.11 -16.38
N PHE A 83 -0.65 0.46 -17.62
CA PHE A 83 -1.42 1.67 -17.91
C PHE A 83 -2.76 1.68 -17.19
N SER A 84 -3.52 0.57 -17.25
CA SER A 84 -4.77 0.42 -16.51
C SER A 84 -4.55 0.61 -15.00
N THR A 85 -3.62 -0.14 -14.41
CA THR A 85 -3.38 -0.16 -12.96
C THR A 85 -2.96 1.21 -12.44
N LEU A 86 -2.15 1.97 -13.20
CA LEU A 86 -1.80 3.35 -12.86
C LEU A 86 -3.02 4.26 -12.82
N ASN A 87 -3.90 4.17 -13.83
CA ASN A 87 -5.14 4.94 -13.85
C ASN A 87 -6.08 4.55 -12.69
N GLY A 88 -6.24 3.25 -12.41
CA GLY A 88 -7.04 2.77 -11.28
C GLY A 88 -6.50 3.25 -9.93
N TYR A 89 -5.17 3.23 -9.75
CA TYR A 89 -4.52 3.78 -8.56
C TYR A 89 -4.77 5.28 -8.40
N LEU A 90 -4.61 6.07 -9.47
CA LEU A 90 -4.83 7.53 -9.40
C LEU A 90 -6.30 7.87 -9.15
N PHE A 91 -7.23 7.07 -9.69
CA PHE A 91 -8.66 7.19 -9.39
C PHE A 91 -8.93 7.04 -7.89
N ILE A 92 -8.47 5.94 -7.29
CA ILE A 92 -8.68 5.65 -5.86
C ILE A 92 -7.97 6.71 -5.01
N ARG A 93 -6.70 7.01 -5.30
CA ARG A 93 -5.90 7.97 -4.55
C ARG A 93 -6.53 9.36 -4.50
N LEU A 94 -7.13 9.81 -5.61
CA LEU A 94 -7.80 11.10 -5.65
C LEU A 94 -9.05 11.14 -4.76
N ILE A 95 -9.84 10.07 -4.73
CA ILE A 95 -11.00 9.94 -3.84
C ILE A 95 -10.54 9.87 -2.38
N ASP A 96 -9.57 9.02 -2.07
CA ASP A 96 -9.05 8.83 -0.71
C ASP A 96 -8.52 10.16 -0.13
N ASN A 97 -7.76 10.95 -0.90
CA ASN A 97 -7.28 12.25 -0.44
C ASN A 97 -8.43 13.21 -0.04
N VAL A 98 -9.57 13.16 -0.74
CA VAL A 98 -10.76 13.96 -0.40
C VAL A 98 -11.45 13.41 0.84
N MET A 99 -11.64 12.09 0.90
CA MET A 99 -12.34 11.43 2.01
C MET A 99 -11.56 11.52 3.34
N ASP A 100 -10.24 11.44 3.28
CA ASP A 100 -9.37 11.51 4.47
C ASP A 100 -9.17 12.95 4.99
N GLY A 101 -9.75 13.97 4.34
CA GLY A 101 -9.53 15.38 4.73
C GLY A 101 -8.11 15.90 4.45
N HIS A 102 -7.28 15.11 3.76
CA HIS A 102 -5.94 15.51 3.31
C HIS A 102 -5.98 16.43 2.07
N SER A 103 -7.17 16.75 1.58
CA SER A 103 -7.36 17.44 0.31
C SER A 103 -7.08 18.93 0.39
N THR A 104 -6.25 19.42 -0.53
CA THR A 104 -6.04 20.85 -0.78
C THR A 104 -6.61 21.23 -2.15
N VAL A 105 -6.14 20.58 -3.21
CA VAL A 105 -6.51 20.85 -4.61
C VAL A 105 -7.46 19.80 -5.18
N GLU A 106 -7.52 18.64 -4.53
CA GLU A 106 -8.23 17.45 -4.97
C GLU A 106 -9.74 17.63 -5.22
N PRO A 107 -10.51 18.43 -4.44
CA PRO A 107 -11.94 18.60 -4.69
C PRO A 107 -12.20 19.23 -6.06
N GLY A 108 -11.30 20.13 -6.50
CA GLY A 108 -11.35 20.74 -7.84
C GLY A 108 -10.88 19.81 -8.96
N LEU A 109 -10.27 18.67 -8.64
CA LEU A 109 -9.78 17.67 -9.59
C LEU A 109 -10.71 16.47 -9.73
N LEU A 110 -11.80 16.37 -8.95
CA LEU A 110 -12.78 15.28 -9.06
C LEU A 110 -13.26 15.00 -10.51
N PRO A 111 -13.44 15.99 -11.41
CA PRO A 111 -13.77 15.71 -12.81
C PRO A 111 -12.72 14.83 -13.54
N ALA A 112 -11.46 14.82 -13.08
CA ALA A 112 -10.40 13.97 -13.64
C ALA A 112 -10.66 12.47 -13.43
N LEU A 113 -11.54 12.09 -12.49
CA LEU A 113 -11.95 10.71 -12.28
C LEU A 113 -12.54 10.07 -13.55
N ALA A 114 -13.18 10.85 -14.43
CA ALA A 114 -13.67 10.34 -15.71
C ALA A 114 -12.52 9.83 -16.61
N LEU A 115 -11.39 10.53 -16.63
CA LEU A 115 -10.21 10.10 -17.39
C LEU A 115 -9.60 8.85 -16.79
N PHE A 116 -9.39 8.84 -15.47
CA PHE A 116 -8.78 7.71 -14.79
C PHE A 116 -9.65 6.46 -14.87
N HIS A 117 -10.96 6.57 -14.68
CA HIS A 117 -11.86 5.42 -14.84
C HIS A 117 -11.84 4.87 -16.27
N THR A 118 -11.88 5.74 -17.28
CA THR A 118 -11.81 5.34 -18.69
C THR A 118 -10.48 4.68 -19.01
N GLY A 119 -9.36 5.26 -18.56
CA GLY A 119 -8.03 4.70 -18.76
C GLY A 119 -7.81 3.38 -18.00
N PHE A 120 -8.49 3.21 -16.86
CA PHE A 120 -8.50 1.96 -16.10
C PHE A 120 -9.22 0.84 -16.86
N GLU A 121 -10.43 1.10 -17.36
CA GLU A 121 -11.27 0.05 -17.96
C GLU A 121 -10.89 -0.28 -19.42
N ALA A 122 -10.52 0.72 -20.22
CA ALA A 122 -10.36 0.58 -21.67
C ALA A 122 -9.41 -0.53 -22.15
N PRO A 123 -8.25 -0.78 -21.50
CA PRO A 123 -7.35 -1.86 -21.92
C PRO A 123 -7.99 -3.25 -21.83
N TYR A 124 -8.89 -3.48 -20.87
CA TYR A 124 -9.54 -4.77 -20.70
C TYR A 124 -10.52 -5.10 -21.84
N HIS A 125 -11.18 -4.08 -22.43
CA HIS A 125 -12.06 -4.25 -23.59
C HIS A 125 -11.34 -4.71 -24.85
N ARG A 126 -10.01 -4.52 -24.94
CA ARG A 126 -9.20 -5.06 -26.04
C ARG A 126 -8.84 -6.53 -25.85
N THR A 127 -8.90 -7.01 -24.61
CA THR A 127 -8.48 -8.37 -24.24
C THR A 127 -9.67 -9.30 -24.07
N PHE A 128 -10.78 -8.80 -23.54
CA PHE A 128 -11.93 -9.60 -23.15
C PHE A 128 -13.20 -9.13 -23.86
N GLU A 129 -13.82 -10.05 -24.59
CA GLU A 129 -15.14 -9.84 -25.19
C GLU A 129 -16.20 -9.48 -24.13
N PRO A 130 -17.27 -8.74 -24.48
CA PRO A 130 -18.28 -8.29 -23.52
C PRO A 130 -18.92 -9.41 -22.67
N GLY A 131 -19.04 -10.62 -23.22
CA GLY A 131 -19.60 -11.79 -22.53
C GLY A 131 -18.61 -12.58 -21.67
N HIS A 132 -17.36 -12.16 -21.58
CA HIS A 132 -16.30 -12.90 -20.90
C HIS A 132 -16.47 -12.88 -19.36
N ALA A 133 -16.11 -13.98 -18.69
CA ALA A 133 -16.22 -14.16 -17.23
C ALA A 133 -15.34 -13.20 -16.39
N PHE A 134 -14.45 -12.45 -17.04
CA PHE A 134 -13.67 -11.38 -16.42
C PHE A 134 -14.55 -10.22 -15.93
N TRP A 135 -15.58 -9.84 -16.69
CA TRP A 135 -16.34 -8.62 -16.40
C TRP A 135 -17.14 -8.66 -15.10
N PRO A 136 -17.80 -9.78 -14.73
CA PRO A 136 -18.38 -9.92 -13.39
C PRO A 136 -17.34 -9.73 -12.27
N ILE A 137 -16.13 -10.30 -12.43
CA ILE A 137 -15.03 -10.16 -11.46
C ILE A 137 -14.56 -8.72 -11.38
N PHE A 138 -14.32 -8.06 -12.52
CA PHE A 138 -13.94 -6.65 -12.57
C PHE A 138 -14.92 -5.79 -11.76
N ARG A 139 -16.23 -5.91 -12.06
CA ARG A 139 -17.27 -5.12 -11.38
C ARG A 139 -17.34 -5.43 -9.89
N SER A 140 -17.34 -6.71 -9.50
CA SER A 140 -17.43 -7.07 -8.09
C SER A 140 -16.26 -6.54 -7.28
N VAL A 141 -15.05 -6.67 -7.81
CA VAL A 141 -13.82 -6.22 -7.15
C VAL A 141 -13.77 -4.70 -7.07
N TRP A 142 -14.12 -4.01 -8.17
CA TRP A 142 -14.14 -2.54 -8.21
C TRP A 142 -15.19 -1.93 -7.27
N PHE A 143 -16.41 -2.46 -7.27
CA PHE A 143 -17.47 -1.98 -6.38
C PHE A 143 -17.20 -2.30 -4.92
N ALA A 144 -16.61 -3.46 -4.62
CA ALA A 144 -16.19 -3.78 -3.26
C ALA A 144 -15.13 -2.79 -2.74
N SER A 145 -14.25 -2.27 -3.61
CA SER A 145 -13.30 -1.22 -3.25
C SER A 145 -14.01 0.08 -2.88
N ALA A 146 -15.00 0.50 -3.68
CA ALA A 146 -15.76 1.73 -3.41
C ALA A 146 -16.59 1.63 -2.13
N ASP A 147 -17.29 0.51 -1.93
CA ASP A 147 -18.09 0.23 -0.72
C ASP A 147 -17.21 0.27 0.55
N ALA A 148 -15.98 -0.25 0.44
CA ALA A 148 -15.01 -0.21 1.52
C ALA A 148 -14.61 1.21 1.92
N THR A 149 -14.34 2.09 0.95
CA THR A 149 -13.97 3.48 1.21
C THR A 149 -15.08 4.21 1.97
N VAL A 150 -16.35 3.91 1.66
CA VAL A 150 -17.51 4.47 2.39
C VAL A 150 -17.62 3.88 3.80
N GLU A 151 -17.46 2.57 3.97
CA GLU A 151 -17.48 1.92 5.29
C GLU A 151 -16.35 2.44 6.19
N ASP A 152 -15.14 2.61 5.64
CA ASP A 152 -13.96 3.11 6.38
C ASP A 152 -14.20 4.53 6.89
N ALA A 153 -14.71 5.43 6.03
CA ALA A 153 -15.02 6.81 6.40
C ALA A 153 -16.10 6.93 7.49
N SER A 154 -16.98 5.94 7.64
CA SER A 154 -18.04 5.92 8.65
C SER A 154 -17.67 5.16 9.93
N SER A 155 -16.55 4.45 9.93
CA SER A 155 -16.16 3.58 11.04
C SER A 155 -15.58 4.37 12.22
N THR A 156 -16.13 4.13 13.41
CA THR A 156 -15.70 4.79 14.66
C THR A 156 -14.70 3.96 15.47
N HIS A 157 -14.52 2.67 15.15
CA HIS A 157 -13.65 1.76 15.88
C HIS A 157 -12.94 0.76 14.96
N ILE A 158 -11.61 0.71 15.03
CA ILE A 158 -10.80 -0.23 14.22
C ILE A 158 -10.37 -1.40 15.10
N GLY A 159 -11.19 -2.45 15.12
CA GLY A 159 -10.81 -3.76 15.64
C GLY A 159 -9.97 -4.56 14.63
N HIS A 160 -9.40 -5.69 15.06
CA HIS A 160 -8.59 -6.54 14.17
C HIS A 160 -9.35 -7.00 12.91
N GLU A 161 -10.59 -7.46 13.05
CA GLU A 161 -11.42 -7.88 11.91
C GLU A 161 -11.75 -6.73 10.96
N ALA A 162 -12.01 -5.54 11.52
CA ALA A 162 -12.23 -4.34 10.73
C ALA A 162 -10.95 -3.94 9.97
N PHE A 163 -9.78 -3.99 10.62
CA PHE A 163 -8.50 -3.73 9.99
C PHE A 163 -8.23 -4.68 8.83
N VAL A 164 -8.37 -6.00 9.04
CA VAL A 164 -8.15 -6.99 7.98
C VAL A 164 -9.09 -6.74 6.80
N ARG A 165 -10.37 -6.47 7.08
CA ARG A 165 -11.36 -6.15 6.06
C ARG A 165 -11.00 -4.88 5.27
N VAL A 166 -10.64 -3.80 5.95
CA VAL A 166 -10.27 -2.53 5.32
C VAL A 166 -8.97 -2.68 4.51
N ALA A 167 -7.94 -3.31 5.07
CA ALA A 167 -6.67 -3.51 4.39
C ALA A 167 -6.81 -4.37 3.12
N ALA A 168 -7.58 -5.46 3.18
CA ALA A 168 -7.89 -6.30 2.01
C ALA A 168 -8.70 -5.55 0.95
N ARG A 169 -9.56 -4.61 1.38
CA ARG A 169 -10.40 -3.86 0.44
C ARG A 169 -9.68 -2.66 -0.19
N LYS A 170 -8.77 -1.99 0.53
CA LYS A 170 -7.92 -0.92 -0.02
C LYS A 170 -6.96 -1.43 -1.10
N THR A 171 -6.59 -2.71 -1.05
CA THR A 171 -5.73 -3.35 -2.06
C THR A 171 -6.51 -4.14 -3.11
N CYS A 172 -7.85 -4.15 -3.01
CA CYS A 172 -8.76 -4.95 -3.82
C CYS A 172 -8.58 -4.70 -5.32
N ALA A 173 -8.37 -3.44 -5.73
CA ALA A 173 -8.20 -3.11 -7.16
C ALA A 173 -7.01 -3.83 -7.83
N VAL A 174 -5.97 -4.22 -7.07
CA VAL A 174 -4.83 -5.01 -7.59
C VAL A 174 -5.25 -6.42 -8.01
N LYS A 175 -6.38 -6.93 -7.50
CA LYS A 175 -6.93 -8.23 -7.90
C LYS A 175 -7.43 -8.24 -9.34
N ILE A 176 -7.78 -7.09 -9.91
CA ILE A 176 -8.29 -6.96 -11.28
C ILE A 176 -7.23 -7.32 -12.33
N PRO A 177 -6.04 -6.69 -12.37
CA PRO A 177 -5.00 -7.10 -13.32
C PRO A 177 -4.52 -8.55 -13.09
N LEU A 178 -4.54 -9.06 -11.84
CA LEU A 178 -4.25 -10.48 -11.57
C LEU A 178 -5.30 -11.41 -12.20
N ALA A 179 -6.60 -11.08 -12.07
CA ALA A 179 -7.66 -11.82 -12.72
C ALA A 179 -7.52 -11.79 -14.25
N ALA A 180 -7.10 -10.65 -14.81
CA ALA A 180 -6.83 -10.52 -16.24
C ALA A 180 -5.71 -11.48 -16.69
N VAL A 181 -4.59 -11.55 -15.96
CA VAL A 181 -3.51 -12.50 -16.27
C VAL A 181 -4.00 -13.95 -16.14
N CYS A 182 -4.70 -14.30 -15.05
CA CYS A 182 -5.24 -15.64 -14.84
C CYS A 182 -6.14 -16.08 -16.00
N TYR A 183 -7.09 -15.24 -16.43
CA TYR A 183 -7.96 -15.54 -17.56
C TYR A 183 -7.19 -15.61 -18.88
N ARG A 184 -6.28 -14.67 -19.13
CA ARG A 184 -5.48 -14.63 -20.36
C ARG A 184 -4.59 -15.86 -20.54
N CYS A 185 -4.08 -16.40 -19.44
CA CYS A 185 -3.27 -17.62 -19.40
C CYS A 185 -4.10 -18.91 -19.27
N GLY A 186 -5.43 -18.84 -19.20
CA GLY A 186 -6.28 -20.03 -19.02
C GLY A 186 -6.14 -20.71 -17.65
N ARG A 187 -5.76 -19.95 -16.60
CA ARG A 187 -5.54 -20.41 -15.23
C ARG A 187 -6.38 -19.66 -14.19
N PRO A 188 -7.72 -19.64 -14.33
CA PRO A 188 -8.59 -18.99 -13.36
C PRO A 188 -8.48 -19.59 -11.94
N ASP A 189 -8.05 -20.84 -11.82
CA ASP A 189 -7.79 -21.53 -10.56
C ASP A 189 -6.74 -20.83 -9.69
N LEU A 190 -5.83 -20.06 -10.29
CA LEU A 190 -4.81 -19.31 -9.58
C LEU A 190 -5.31 -17.97 -9.00
N MET A 191 -6.53 -17.52 -9.33
CA MET A 191 -7.03 -16.26 -8.77
C MET A 191 -7.10 -16.29 -7.24
N ALA A 192 -7.67 -17.34 -6.65
CA ALA A 192 -7.87 -17.40 -5.20
C ALA A 192 -6.54 -17.40 -4.40
N PRO A 193 -5.52 -18.23 -4.73
CA PRO A 193 -4.22 -18.16 -4.06
C PRO A 193 -3.54 -16.78 -4.16
N TRP A 194 -3.59 -16.14 -5.33
CA TRP A 194 -3.01 -14.81 -5.51
C TRP A 194 -3.79 -13.72 -4.77
N TRP A 195 -5.11 -13.83 -4.68
CA TRP A 195 -5.93 -12.91 -3.90
C TRP A 195 -5.67 -13.03 -2.41
N GLN A 196 -5.51 -14.26 -1.90
CA GLN A 196 -5.11 -14.49 -0.51
C GLN A 196 -3.77 -13.82 -0.22
N PHE A 197 -2.79 -13.96 -1.12
CA PHE A 197 -1.52 -13.25 -1.00
C PHE A 197 -1.71 -11.73 -0.93
N VAL A 198 -2.50 -11.15 -1.84
CA VAL A 198 -2.77 -9.70 -1.86
C VAL A 198 -3.42 -9.22 -0.56
N ASP A 199 -4.34 -10.00 0.02
CA ASP A 199 -5.04 -9.64 1.25
C ASP A 199 -4.10 -9.63 2.47
N VAL A 200 -3.29 -10.69 2.62
CA VAL A 200 -2.28 -10.76 3.69
C VAL A 200 -1.22 -9.68 3.50
N PHE A 201 -0.79 -9.43 2.26
CA PHE A 201 0.21 -8.41 1.97
C PHE A 201 -0.33 -7.00 2.23
N GLY A 202 -1.62 -6.76 1.93
CA GLY A 202 -2.33 -5.54 2.30
C GLY A 202 -2.32 -5.30 3.81
N CYS A 203 -2.64 -6.33 4.60
CA CYS A 203 -2.58 -6.24 6.06
C CYS A 203 -1.18 -5.91 6.56
N TRP A 204 -0.17 -6.63 6.06
CA TRP A 204 1.23 -6.41 6.42
C TRP A 204 1.69 -4.99 6.05
N HIS A 205 1.38 -4.53 4.84
CA HIS A 205 1.78 -3.22 4.34
C HIS A 205 1.11 -2.08 5.11
N GLN A 206 -0.19 -2.20 5.39
CA GLN A 206 -0.90 -1.19 6.17
C GLN A 206 -0.38 -1.14 7.61
N MET A 207 -0.18 -2.29 8.26
CA MET A 207 0.37 -2.35 9.62
C MET A 207 1.78 -1.75 9.68
N LEU A 208 2.59 -1.96 8.64
CA LEU A 208 3.92 -1.38 8.56
C LEU A 208 3.84 0.15 8.61
N ASN A 209 2.94 0.73 7.83
CA ASN A 209 2.72 2.18 7.84
C ASN A 209 2.19 2.62 9.21
N ASP A 210 1.11 2.02 9.71
CA ASP A 210 0.50 2.35 11.01
C ASP A 210 1.52 2.31 12.17
N LEU A 211 2.43 1.33 12.17
CA LEU A 211 3.45 1.16 13.21
C LEU A 211 4.56 2.19 13.12
N PHE A 212 5.09 2.48 11.92
CA PHE A 212 6.24 3.37 11.79
C PHE A 212 5.83 4.86 11.68
N ASP A 213 4.58 5.14 11.33
CA ASP A 213 4.04 6.49 11.17
C ASP A 213 3.20 6.97 12.37
N TRP A 214 3.07 6.15 13.41
CA TRP A 214 2.17 6.37 14.55
C TRP A 214 2.24 7.76 15.18
N ARG A 215 3.42 8.39 15.24
CA ARG A 215 3.59 9.75 15.79
C ARG A 215 2.88 10.79 14.95
N ARG A 216 3.07 10.73 13.64
CA ARG A 216 2.44 11.64 12.68
C ARG A 216 0.95 11.39 12.62
N ASP A 217 0.54 10.12 12.63
CA ASP A 217 -0.87 9.76 12.64
C ASP A 217 -1.57 10.28 13.89
N MET A 218 -0.90 10.25 15.05
CA MET A 218 -1.37 10.87 16.28
C MET A 218 -1.47 12.41 16.16
N GLU A 219 -0.47 13.07 15.57
CA GLU A 219 -0.46 14.53 15.35
C GLU A 219 -1.58 15.02 14.42
N HIS A 220 -1.97 14.20 13.45
CA HIS A 220 -3.07 14.48 12.51
C HIS A 220 -4.43 13.92 12.96
N GLU A 221 -4.51 13.35 14.17
CA GLU A 221 -5.72 12.68 14.69
C GLU A 221 -6.24 11.53 13.78
N THR A 222 -5.34 10.97 12.96
CA THR A 222 -5.62 9.83 12.09
C THR A 222 -5.87 8.59 12.94
N ARG A 223 -6.99 7.91 12.67
CA ARG A 223 -7.33 6.66 13.36
C ARG A 223 -6.69 5.49 12.64
N THR A 224 -5.76 4.82 13.30
CA THR A 224 -5.10 3.61 12.78
C THR A 224 -5.37 2.40 13.67
N TYR A 225 -5.12 1.20 13.15
CA TYR A 225 -5.26 -0.01 13.96
C TYR A 225 -4.28 0.00 15.13
N PHE A 226 -3.03 0.40 14.88
CA PHE A 226 -2.00 0.51 15.91
C PHE A 226 -2.39 1.47 17.04
N LEU A 227 -2.88 2.67 16.71
CA LEU A 227 -3.32 3.66 17.71
C LEU A 227 -4.61 3.22 18.43
N SER A 228 -5.48 2.48 17.77
CA SER A 228 -6.66 1.88 18.41
C SER A 228 -6.25 0.84 19.48
N GLU A 229 -5.22 0.04 19.21
CA GLU A 229 -4.67 -0.93 20.16
C GLU A 229 -3.93 -0.24 21.31
N ALA A 230 -3.22 0.85 21.05
CA ALA A 230 -2.67 1.71 22.11
C ALA A 230 -3.78 2.15 23.09
N GLY A 231 -4.95 2.54 22.57
CA GLY A 231 -6.11 2.92 23.39
C GLY A 231 -6.67 1.78 24.26
N ARG A 232 -6.51 0.52 23.84
CA ARG A 232 -6.99 -0.67 24.58
C ARG A 232 -5.97 -1.21 25.58
N GLN A 233 -4.68 -1.10 25.27
CA GLN A 233 -3.62 -1.81 25.98
C GLN A 233 -2.77 -0.92 26.89
N ARG A 234 -2.82 0.41 26.71
CA ARG A 234 -2.10 1.33 27.61
C ARG A 234 -2.65 1.28 29.04
N ASN A 235 -1.77 1.47 30.00
CA ASN A 235 -2.15 1.61 31.41
C ASN A 235 -2.94 2.93 31.64
N PRO A 236 -3.77 3.02 32.69
CA PRO A 236 -4.43 4.27 33.06
C PRO A 236 -3.40 5.39 33.29
N GLY A 237 -3.55 6.51 32.58
CA GLY A 237 -2.63 7.65 32.66
C GLY A 237 -1.35 7.52 31.82
N GLU A 238 -1.13 6.38 31.15
CA GLU A 238 0.01 6.18 30.26
C GLU A 238 -0.21 6.92 28.92
N SER A 239 0.83 7.61 28.45
CA SER A 239 0.83 8.24 27.13
C SER A 239 0.97 7.16 26.04
N VAL A 240 0.53 7.45 24.81
CA VAL A 240 0.74 6.53 23.68
C VAL A 240 2.22 6.22 23.50
N ALA A 241 3.09 7.23 23.61
CA ALA A 241 4.54 7.04 23.52
C ALA A 241 5.08 6.10 24.61
N GLY A 242 4.57 6.21 25.85
CA GLY A 242 4.93 5.31 26.95
C GLY A 242 4.57 3.86 26.63
N TRP A 243 3.34 3.63 26.14
CA TRP A 243 2.89 2.32 25.70
C TRP A 243 3.74 1.75 24.55
N VAL A 244 4.04 2.56 23.53
CA VAL A 244 4.87 2.15 22.38
C VAL A 244 6.24 1.65 22.85
N MET A 245 6.89 2.39 23.77
CA MET A 245 8.19 2.02 24.31
C MET A 245 8.13 0.78 25.22
N ARG A 246 7.07 0.64 26.01
CA ARG A 246 6.91 -0.47 26.96
C ARG A 246 6.62 -1.80 26.27
N GLU A 247 5.68 -1.82 25.33
CA GLU A 247 5.24 -3.06 24.68
C GLU A 247 4.72 -2.88 23.25
N GLY A 248 4.17 -1.70 22.91
CA GLY A 248 3.44 -1.50 21.65
C GLY A 248 4.29 -1.75 20.42
N PHE A 249 5.55 -1.30 20.42
CA PHE A 249 6.47 -1.57 19.30
C PHE A 249 6.74 -3.06 19.14
N CYS A 250 7.06 -3.78 20.22
CA CYS A 250 7.28 -5.23 20.19
C CYS A 250 6.03 -5.99 19.71
N TRP A 251 4.85 -5.59 20.18
CA TRP A 251 3.57 -6.15 19.74
C TRP A 251 3.35 -5.93 18.24
N GLY A 252 3.54 -4.71 17.75
CA GLY A 252 3.37 -4.38 16.33
C GLY A 252 4.36 -5.12 15.44
N MET A 253 5.63 -5.20 15.86
CA MET A 253 6.65 -5.99 15.17
C MET A 253 6.31 -7.49 15.15
N GLY A 254 5.76 -8.03 16.24
CA GLY A 254 5.28 -9.41 16.30
C GLY A 254 4.20 -9.70 15.26
N ARG A 255 3.26 -8.78 15.05
CA ARG A 255 2.25 -8.88 13.98
C ARG A 255 2.88 -8.88 12.59
N LEU A 256 3.82 -7.96 12.33
CA LEU A 256 4.52 -7.87 11.06
C LEU A 256 5.34 -9.13 10.74
N HIS A 257 6.02 -9.69 11.73
CA HIS A 257 6.78 -10.94 11.56
C HIS A 257 5.86 -12.13 11.29
N GLY A 258 4.72 -12.22 12.00
CA GLY A 258 3.71 -13.26 11.77
C GLY A 258 3.16 -13.24 10.34
N TRP A 259 2.70 -12.08 9.86
CA TRP A 259 2.23 -11.94 8.49
C TRP A 259 3.34 -12.14 7.45
N MET A 260 4.57 -11.72 7.72
CA MET A 260 5.68 -11.99 6.79
C MET A 260 5.95 -13.49 6.66
N ALA A 261 5.86 -14.27 7.73
CA ALA A 261 5.99 -15.72 7.66
C ALA A 261 4.86 -16.35 6.83
N GLU A 262 3.62 -15.90 7.00
CA GLU A 262 2.48 -16.33 6.18
C GLU A 262 2.68 -15.98 4.70
N LEU A 263 3.13 -14.76 4.39
CA LEU A 263 3.44 -14.32 3.03
C LEU A 263 4.52 -15.18 2.37
N GLN A 264 5.56 -15.55 3.12
CA GLN A 264 6.62 -16.43 2.62
C GLN A 264 6.08 -17.84 2.33
N ALA A 265 5.19 -18.37 3.17
CA ALA A 265 4.53 -19.64 2.93
C ALA A 265 3.64 -19.60 1.69
N LEU A 266 2.82 -18.54 1.54
CA LEU A 266 1.99 -18.34 0.35
C LEU A 266 2.85 -18.23 -0.91
N ALA A 267 3.89 -17.39 -0.91
CA ALA A 267 4.77 -17.21 -2.07
C ALA A 267 5.44 -18.51 -2.53
N ALA A 268 5.77 -19.42 -1.60
CA ALA A 268 6.29 -20.74 -1.95
C ALA A 268 5.29 -21.58 -2.76
N THR A 269 3.99 -21.47 -2.47
CA THR A 269 2.94 -22.17 -3.22
C THR A 269 2.61 -21.52 -4.57
N LEU A 270 2.85 -20.22 -4.71
CA LEU A 270 2.58 -19.47 -5.94
C LEU A 270 3.63 -19.70 -7.05
N GLY A 271 4.75 -20.35 -6.72
CA GLY A 271 5.76 -20.72 -7.71
C GLY A 271 6.47 -19.55 -8.39
N SER A 272 6.53 -18.38 -7.72
CA SER A 272 7.20 -17.18 -8.27
C SER A 272 8.50 -16.88 -7.51
N PRO A 273 9.67 -17.20 -8.09
CA PRO A 273 10.97 -16.91 -7.47
C PRO A 273 11.18 -15.41 -7.22
N ALA A 274 10.73 -14.57 -8.16
CA ALA A 274 10.85 -13.11 -8.04
C ALA A 274 10.03 -12.57 -6.86
N LEU A 275 8.84 -13.10 -6.62
CA LEU A 275 8.04 -12.76 -5.44
C LEU A 275 8.73 -13.17 -4.14
N ALA A 276 9.31 -14.37 -4.10
CA ALA A 276 10.05 -14.84 -2.92
C ALA A 276 11.27 -13.95 -2.61
N THR A 277 12.05 -13.58 -3.64
CA THR A 277 13.16 -12.62 -3.49
C THR A 277 12.69 -11.26 -3.01
N TYR A 278 11.54 -10.78 -3.51
CA TYR A 278 10.95 -9.52 -3.05
C TYR A 278 10.63 -9.55 -1.55
N LEU A 279 9.97 -10.61 -1.08
CA LEU A 279 9.64 -10.77 0.35
C LEU A 279 10.87 -10.87 1.24
N GLN A 280 11.91 -11.59 0.80
CA GLN A 280 13.19 -11.65 1.53
C GLN A 280 13.79 -10.25 1.73
N ARG A 281 13.77 -9.42 0.68
CA ARG A 281 14.23 -8.04 0.78
C ARG A 281 13.33 -7.19 1.68
N ARG A 282 12.00 -7.29 1.58
CA ARG A 282 11.07 -6.58 2.48
C ARG A 282 11.28 -6.96 3.95
N ARG A 283 11.56 -8.23 4.22
CA ARG A 283 11.92 -8.71 5.56
C ARG A 283 13.24 -8.12 6.05
N ALA A 284 14.28 -8.10 5.20
CA ALA A 284 15.56 -7.49 5.56
C ALA A 284 15.41 -5.99 5.91
N MET A 285 14.64 -5.24 5.10
CA MET A 285 14.34 -3.83 5.36
C MET A 285 13.54 -3.62 6.65
N LEU A 286 12.60 -4.51 6.96
CA LEU A 286 11.86 -4.47 8.23
C LEU A 286 12.81 -4.67 9.43
N LEU A 287 13.74 -5.62 9.35
CA LEU A 287 14.71 -5.90 10.41
C LEU A 287 15.66 -4.71 10.64
N GLU A 288 16.17 -4.11 9.57
CA GLU A 288 17.02 -2.91 9.65
C GLU A 288 16.31 -1.73 10.33
N ARG A 289 15.04 -1.50 9.96
CA ARG A 289 14.20 -0.50 10.63
C ARG A 289 13.95 -0.83 12.10
N GLN A 290 13.71 -2.11 12.41
CA GLN A 290 13.53 -2.57 13.79
C GLN A 290 14.77 -2.28 14.63
N GLU A 291 15.95 -2.65 14.16
CA GLU A 291 17.22 -2.42 14.85
C GLU A 291 17.46 -0.93 15.13
N THR A 292 17.14 -0.07 14.15
CA THR A 292 17.28 1.39 14.27
C THR A 292 16.39 1.95 15.38
N VAL A 293 15.11 1.55 15.42
CA VAL A 293 14.17 2.03 16.44
C VAL A 293 14.54 1.49 17.83
N GLU A 294 14.89 0.22 17.94
CA GLU A 294 15.30 -0.38 19.21
C GLU A 294 16.58 0.24 19.76
N ALA A 295 17.55 0.59 18.90
CA ALA A 295 18.74 1.32 19.30
C ALA A 295 18.37 2.71 19.86
N GLY A 296 17.44 3.41 19.22
CA GLY A 296 16.89 4.66 19.71
C GLY A 296 16.22 4.53 21.08
N PHE A 297 15.42 3.48 21.28
CA PHE A 297 14.78 3.20 22.58
C PHE A 297 15.80 2.93 23.69
N ARG A 298 16.83 2.13 23.42
CA ARG A 298 17.92 1.88 24.38
C ARG A 298 18.66 3.16 24.76
N ALA A 299 18.94 4.03 23.79
CA ALA A 299 19.61 5.30 24.04
C ALA A 299 18.76 6.25 24.91
N MET A 300 17.44 6.32 24.66
CA MET A 300 16.52 7.13 25.47
C MET A 300 16.39 6.60 26.91
N ALA A 301 16.32 5.27 27.08
CA ALA A 301 16.29 4.67 28.41
C ALA A 301 17.55 5.00 29.22
N ALA A 302 18.74 4.85 28.60
CA ALA A 302 20.00 5.20 29.25
C ALA A 302 20.08 6.70 29.64
N LEU A 303 19.56 7.60 28.80
CA LEU A 303 19.50 9.03 29.11
C LEU A 303 18.57 9.30 30.31
N ALA A 304 17.40 8.66 30.35
CA ALA A 304 16.45 8.81 31.44
C ALA A 304 17.03 8.32 32.78
N ASP A 305 17.72 7.18 32.77
CA ASP A 305 18.41 6.63 33.95
C ASP A 305 19.52 7.58 34.44
N ALA A 306 20.32 8.14 33.52
CA ALA A 306 21.37 9.10 33.86
C ALA A 306 20.81 10.39 34.47
N LEU A 307 19.70 10.92 33.93
CA LEU A 307 19.02 12.10 34.47
C LEU A 307 18.40 11.82 35.85
N HIS A 308 17.87 10.62 36.07
CA HIS A 308 17.33 10.21 37.37
C HIS A 308 18.43 10.13 38.44
N LEU A 309 19.57 9.51 38.11
CA LEU A 309 20.74 9.44 38.99
C LEU A 309 21.32 10.82 39.31
N ALA A 310 21.39 11.73 38.33
CA ALA A 310 21.84 13.11 38.54
C ALA A 310 20.87 13.93 39.41
N GLY A 311 19.55 13.70 39.30
CA GLY A 311 18.54 14.34 40.14
C GLY A 311 18.53 13.86 41.60
N GLN A 312 18.79 12.57 41.83
CA GLN A 312 18.94 12.00 43.18
C GLN A 312 20.22 12.50 43.87
N SER A 313 21.31 12.68 43.11
CA SER A 313 22.58 13.20 43.63
C SER A 313 22.51 14.64 44.14
N HIS A 314 21.53 15.42 43.67
CA HIS A 314 21.30 16.80 44.11
C HIS A 314 20.38 16.90 45.34
N THR A 315 19.50 15.92 45.58
CA THR A 315 18.59 15.91 46.73
C THR A 315 19.27 15.39 48.00
N ASP A 316 20.28 14.53 47.89
CA ASP A 316 21.09 14.05 49.02
C ASP A 316 22.19 15.02 49.49
N ARG A 317 22.45 16.12 48.76
CA ARG A 317 23.42 17.16 49.17
C ARG A 317 22.81 18.32 49.96
N ASP A 318 21.50 18.43 49.97
CA ASP A 318 20.75 19.48 50.68
C ASP A 318 20.01 18.96 51.94
N SER A 319 20.34 17.73 52.39
CA SER A 319 19.89 17.12 53.65
C SER A 319 21.03 17.05 54.66
#